data_AF-A0A1M6HEA9-F1
#
_entry.id   AF-A0A1M6HEA9-F1
#
_cell.length_a   1.000
_cell.length_b   1.000
_cell.length_c   1.000
_cell.angle_alpha   90.00
_cell.angle_beta   90.00
_cell.angle_gamma   90.00
#
_symmetry.space_group_name_H-M   'P 1'
#
loop_
_entity.id
_entity.type
_entity.pdbx_description
1 polymer ?
#
loop_
_entity_poly.entity_id
_entity_poly.type
_entity_poly.pdbx_seq_one_letter_code
_entity_poly.pdbx_strand_id
1 'polypeptide(L)'
;MNKKADKYLLDILMAIEFIEDFIPSDYSFSDYLKDRKTSSAVERQLAIIGEAVNYYEKLSIKGSLNNKSQIIALRNRLIHAYDSIDDNAIWAIIKKDLPLLKNEVQSLLK
;
A
#
# COMPACT_ATOMS: atom_id res chain seq x y z
N MET A 1 -9.95 -9.58 20.62
CA MET A 1 -9.64 -9.01 19.29
C MET A 1 -10.26 -7.63 19.16
N ASN A 2 -9.48 -6.61 18.79
CA ASN A 2 -10.01 -5.27 18.56
C ASN A 2 -10.57 -5.18 17.14
N LYS A 3 -11.90 -5.26 17.01
CA LYS A 3 -12.60 -5.26 15.71
C LYS A 3 -12.22 -4.08 14.80
N LYS A 4 -11.83 -2.92 15.36
CA LYS A 4 -11.42 -1.75 14.57
C LYS A 4 -10.00 -1.90 14.04
N ALA A 5 -9.07 -2.40 14.86
CA ALA A 5 -7.70 -2.65 14.41
C ALA A 5 -7.66 -3.72 13.31
N ASP A 6 -8.42 -4.80 13.48
CA ASP A 6 -8.53 -5.88 12.49
C ASP A 6 -9.13 -5.38 11.18
N LYS A 7 -10.13 -4.49 11.25
CA LYS A 7 -10.69 -3.85 10.06
C LYS A 7 -9.60 -3.14 9.25
N TYR A 8 -8.77 -2.29 9.87
CA TYR A 8 -7.75 -1.55 9.14
C TYR A 8 -6.65 -2.45 8.59
N LEU A 9 -6.27 -3.51 9.31
CA LEU A 9 -5.34 -4.52 8.80
C LEU A 9 -5.93 -5.26 7.58
N LEU A 10 -7.22 -5.60 7.61
CA LEU A 10 -7.92 -6.18 6.45
C LEU A 10 -8.02 -5.20 5.28
N ASP A 11 -8.28 -3.91 5.53
CA ASP A 11 -8.30 -2.87 4.49
C ASP A 11 -6.93 -2.77 3.80
N ILE A 12 -5.83 -2.84 4.55
CA ILE A 12 -4.47 -2.89 3.99
C ILE A 12 -4.27 -4.16 3.14
N LEU A 13 -4.62 -5.32 3.68
CA LEU A 13 -4.44 -6.60 3.00
C LEU A 13 -5.20 -6.65 1.66
N MET A 14 -6.47 -6.25 1.65
CA MET A 14 -7.29 -6.21 0.43
C MET A 14 -6.71 -5.24 -0.61
N ALA A 15 -6.22 -4.07 -0.19
CA ALA A 15 -5.62 -3.11 -1.11
C ALA A 15 -4.33 -3.66 -1.74
N ILE A 16 -3.53 -4.42 -0.98
CA ILE A 16 -2.34 -5.11 -1.49
C ILE A 16 -2.75 -6.18 -2.52
N GLU A 17 -3.76 -7.00 -2.21
CA GLU A 17 -4.26 -8.04 -3.12
C GLU A 17 -4.78 -7.45 -4.42
N PHE A 18 -5.49 -6.31 -4.38
CA PHE A 18 -5.89 -5.62 -5.61
C PHE A 18 -4.70 -5.14 -6.44
N ILE A 19 -3.63 -4.63 -5.81
CA ILE A 19 -2.42 -4.24 -6.56
C ILE A 19 -1.79 -5.45 -7.26
N GLU A 20 -1.74 -6.60 -6.57
CA GLU A 20 -1.25 -7.84 -7.15
C GLU A 20 -2.14 -8.33 -8.31
N ASP A 21 -3.46 -8.20 -8.20
CA ASP A 21 -4.40 -8.55 -9.27
C ASP A 21 -4.27 -7.64 -10.51
N PHE A 22 -3.93 -6.36 -10.30
CA PHE A 22 -3.70 -5.43 -11.42
C PHE A 22 -2.38 -5.69 -12.15
N ILE A 23 -1.43 -6.40 -11.52
CA ILE A 23 -0.07 -6.56 -12.01
C ILE A 23 0.25 -8.07 -12.14
N PRO A 24 0.04 -8.65 -13.33
CA PRO A 24 0.45 -10.02 -13.64
C PRO A 24 1.92 -10.29 -13.30
N SER A 25 2.26 -11.55 -13.05
CA SER A 25 3.61 -11.94 -12.64
C SER A 25 4.71 -11.61 -13.67
N ASP A 26 4.35 -11.61 -14.96
CA ASP A 26 5.22 -11.29 -16.11
C ASP A 26 5.18 -9.80 -16.49
N TYR A 27 4.40 -8.98 -15.77
CA TYR A 27 4.23 -7.58 -16.07
C TYR A 27 5.52 -6.80 -15.81
N SER A 28 6.09 -6.22 -16.88
CA SER A 28 7.34 -5.48 -16.80
C SER A 28 7.10 -4.02 -16.38
N PHE A 29 8.17 -3.36 -15.96
CA PHE A 29 8.10 -1.91 -15.70
C PHE A 29 7.71 -1.12 -16.96
N SER A 30 8.15 -1.56 -18.15
CA SER A 30 7.75 -0.87 -19.39
C SER A 30 6.27 -1.02 -19.70
N ASP A 31 5.64 -2.14 -19.33
CA ASP A 31 4.20 -2.35 -19.52
C ASP A 31 3.43 -1.44 -18.57
N TYR A 32 3.87 -1.38 -17.31
CA TYR A 32 3.33 -0.48 -16.29
C TYR A 32 3.34 0.99 -16.73
N LEU A 33 4.45 1.48 -17.29
CA LEU A 33 4.55 2.86 -17.78
C LEU A 33 3.58 3.19 -18.93
N LYS A 34 3.23 2.19 -19.74
CA LYS A 34 2.33 2.36 -20.89
C LYS A 34 0.86 2.24 -20.51
N ASP A 35 0.55 1.66 -19.35
CA ASP A 35 -0.81 1.43 -18.88
C ASP A 35 -1.18 2.40 -17.74
N ARG A 36 -1.63 3.60 -18.14
CA ARG A 36 -2.09 4.63 -17.21
C ARG A 36 -3.28 4.20 -16.36
N LYS A 37 -4.11 3.27 -16.84
CA LYS A 37 -5.24 2.78 -16.06
C LYS A 37 -4.73 1.95 -14.88
N THR A 38 -3.78 1.06 -15.14
CA THR A 38 -3.15 0.23 -14.09
C THR A 38 -2.36 1.09 -13.12
N SER A 39 -1.55 2.04 -13.60
CA SER A 39 -0.78 2.93 -12.71
C SER A 39 -1.70 3.74 -11.79
N SER A 40 -2.78 4.35 -12.32
CA SER A 40 -3.75 5.08 -11.51
C SER A 40 -4.52 4.20 -10.52
N ALA A 41 -4.82 2.94 -10.89
CA ALA A 41 -5.44 1.99 -9.97
C ALA A 41 -4.51 1.62 -8.81
N VAL A 42 -3.23 1.42 -9.09
CA VAL A 42 -2.19 1.14 -8.10
C VAL A 42 -1.99 2.32 -7.15
N GLU A 43 -1.82 3.53 -7.68
CA GLU A 43 -1.69 4.76 -6.89
C GLU A 43 -2.87 4.93 -5.91
N ARG A 44 -4.10 4.62 -6.37
CA ARG A 44 -5.28 4.66 -5.51
C ARG A 44 -5.20 3.65 -4.36
N GLN A 45 -4.78 2.42 -4.62
CA GLN A 45 -4.65 1.42 -3.56
C GLN A 45 -3.53 1.76 -2.58
N LEU A 46 -2.40 2.30 -3.05
CA LEU A 46 -1.33 2.80 -2.17
C LEU A 46 -1.80 3.93 -1.26
N ALA A 47 -2.67 4.82 -1.74
CA ALA A 47 -3.28 5.85 -0.91
C ALA A 47 -4.21 5.27 0.17
N ILE A 48 -5.00 4.24 -0.17
CA ILE A 48 -5.86 3.52 0.79
C ILE A 48 -5.02 2.84 1.87
N ILE A 49 -3.93 2.16 1.48
CA ILE A 49 -2.98 1.54 2.41
C ILE A 49 -2.47 2.58 3.40
N GLY A 50 -1.98 3.73 2.93
CA GLY A 50 -1.45 4.77 3.82
C GLY A 50 -2.50 5.35 4.78
N GLU A 51 -3.76 5.43 4.35
CA GLU A 51 -4.85 5.88 5.21
C GLU A 51 -5.20 4.85 6.30
N ALA A 52 -5.29 3.58 5.91
CA ALA A 52 -5.55 2.48 6.84
C ALA A 52 -4.42 2.34 7.87
N VAL A 53 -3.15 2.47 7.45
CA VAL A 53 -1.99 2.49 8.35
C VAL A 53 -2.09 3.64 9.36
N ASN A 54 -2.42 4.86 8.91
CA ASN A 54 -2.59 6.01 9.79
C ASN A 54 -3.67 5.79 10.86
N TYR A 55 -4.80 5.19 10.49
CA TYR A 55 -5.87 4.90 11.45
C TYR A 55 -5.51 3.75 12.38
N TYR A 56 -4.89 2.69 11.88
CA TYR A 56 -4.41 1.56 12.67
C TYR A 56 -3.45 2.02 13.77
N GLU A 57 -2.46 2.84 13.42
CA GLU A 57 -1.44 3.33 14.35
C GLU A 57 -2.01 4.20 15.47
N LYS A 58 -3.05 4.99 15.17
CA LYS A 58 -3.76 5.80 16.19
C LYS A 58 -4.47 4.96 17.24
N LEU A 59 -4.76 3.69 16.96
CA LEU A 59 -5.43 2.84 17.94
C LEU A 59 -4.48 2.40 19.06
N SER A 60 -3.18 2.19 18.79
CA SER A 60 -2.16 1.77 19.79
C SER A 60 -2.44 0.43 20.52
N ILE A 61 -3.06 -0.56 19.85
CA ILE A 61 -3.62 -1.77 20.51
C ILE A 61 -3.05 -3.10 20.01
N LYS A 62 -2.40 -3.13 18.84
CA LYS A 62 -1.97 -4.38 18.17
C LYS A 62 -0.51 -4.36 17.71
N GLY A 63 0.36 -3.62 18.41
CA GLY A 63 1.72 -3.39 17.94
C GLY A 63 1.73 -2.42 16.76
N SER A 64 2.93 -2.10 16.27
CA SER A 64 3.14 -1.07 15.26
C SER A 64 3.71 -1.66 13.97
N LEU A 65 3.27 -1.12 12.84
CA LEU A 65 3.80 -1.47 11.53
C LEU A 65 5.16 -0.81 11.30
N ASN A 66 6.07 -1.55 10.69
CA ASN A 66 7.33 -1.04 10.20
C ASN A 66 7.10 -0.01 9.08
N ASN A 67 7.99 0.98 8.99
CA ASN A 67 7.95 2.03 7.96
C ASN A 67 6.62 2.81 7.87
N LYS A 68 5.79 2.80 8.91
CA LYS A 68 4.50 3.50 8.96
C LYS A 68 4.58 4.96 8.54
N SER A 69 5.62 5.68 8.97
CA SER A 69 5.80 7.10 8.66
C SER A 69 6.01 7.30 7.16
N GLN A 70 6.78 6.43 6.52
CA GLN A 70 7.03 6.44 5.07
C GLN A 70 5.76 6.10 4.29
N ILE A 71 5.00 5.10 4.75
CA ILE A 71 3.73 4.69 4.13
C ILE A 71 2.70 5.82 4.19
N ILE A 72 2.57 6.50 5.33
CA ILE A 72 1.69 7.66 5.50
C ILE A 72 2.17 8.85 4.65
N ALA A 73 3.49 9.07 4.57
CA ALA A 73 4.07 10.12 3.73
C ALA A 73 3.82 9.86 2.23
N LEU A 74 3.89 8.60 1.78
CA LEU A 74 3.56 8.21 0.41
C LEU A 74 2.13 8.59 0.05
N ARG A 75 1.15 8.27 0.90
CA ARG A 75 -0.25 8.71 0.70
C ARG A 75 -0.33 10.22 0.49
N ASN A 76 0.32 11.02 1.33
CA ASN A 76 0.27 12.48 1.21
C ASN A 76 0.87 12.96 -0.11
N ARG A 77 1.97 12.32 -0.58
CA ARG A 77 2.57 12.62 -1.88
C ARG A 77 1.63 12.26 -3.04
N LEU A 78 1.00 11.09 -2.99
CA LEU A 78 0.06 10.63 -4.02
C LEU A 78 -1.16 11.57 -4.17
N ILE A 79 -1.59 12.22 -3.09
CA ILE A 79 -2.75 13.11 -3.11
C ILE A 79 -2.36 14.57 -3.44
N HIS A 80 -1.26 15.07 -2.87
CA HIS A 80 -0.94 16.50 -2.89
C HIS A 80 0.19 16.89 -3.85
N ALA A 81 1.02 15.94 -4.27
CA ALA A 81 2.15 16.17 -5.17
C ALA A 81 2.11 15.18 -6.33
N TYR A 82 0.91 14.96 -6.86
CA TYR A 82 0.61 13.96 -7.90
C TYR A 82 1.35 14.24 -9.22
N ASP A 83 1.69 15.50 -9.48
CA ASP A 83 2.52 15.97 -10.59
C ASP A 83 4.00 15.56 -10.47
N SER A 84 4.43 15.12 -9.28
CA SER A 84 5.81 14.72 -8.97
C SER A 84 5.98 13.23 -8.67
N ILE A 85 4.97 12.41 -8.95
CA ILE A 85 5.03 10.97 -8.72
C ILE A 85 6.05 10.34 -9.68
N ASP A 86 7.08 9.71 -9.12
CA ASP A 86 8.06 8.93 -9.88
C ASP A 86 7.60 7.48 -9.99
N ASP A 87 7.24 7.05 -11.20
CA ASP A 87 6.81 5.68 -11.49
C ASP A 87 7.87 4.64 -11.11
N ASN A 88 9.18 4.97 -11.14
CA ASN A 88 10.23 4.07 -10.67
C ASN A 88 10.13 3.83 -9.17
N ALA A 89 9.84 4.87 -8.40
CA ALA A 89 9.67 4.77 -6.95
C ALA A 89 8.44 3.93 -6.61
N ILE A 90 7.32 4.16 -7.31
CA ILE A 90 6.10 3.36 -7.15
C ILE A 90 6.36 1.89 -7.50
N TRP A 91 7.04 1.62 -8.61
CA TRP A 91 7.41 0.26 -9.00
C TRP A 91 8.31 -0.44 -7.97
N ALA A 92 9.28 0.28 -7.41
CA ALA A 92 10.13 -0.24 -6.35
C ALA A 92 9.31 -0.62 -5.09
N ILE A 93 8.36 0.23 -4.70
CA ILE A 93 7.44 -0.04 -3.57
C ILE A 93 6.65 -1.33 -3.83
N ILE A 94 6.06 -1.47 -5.02
CA ILE A 94 5.28 -2.66 -5.40
C ILE A 94 6.12 -3.94 -5.29
N LYS A 95 7.35 -3.92 -5.83
CA LYS A 95 8.18 -5.13 -5.93
C LYS A 95 8.96 -5.46 -4.65
N LYS A 96 9.23 -4.48 -3.78
CA LYS A 96 10.11 -4.66 -2.61
C LYS A 96 9.39 -4.47 -1.29
N ASP A 97 8.62 -3.39 -1.14
CA ASP A 97 8.07 -2.98 0.16
C ASP A 97 6.69 -3.58 0.41
N LEU A 98 5.85 -3.68 -0.62
CA LEU A 98 4.49 -4.23 -0.53
C LEU A 98 4.46 -5.68 0.00
N PRO A 99 5.33 -6.60 -0.47
CA PRO A 99 5.35 -7.98 0.06
C PRO A 99 5.75 -8.04 1.55
N LEU A 100 6.64 -7.15 2.00
CA LEU A 100 7.05 -7.07 3.40
C LEU A 100 5.89 -6.60 4.28
N LEU A 101 5.18 -5.56 3.85
CA LEU A 101 3.99 -5.06 4.53
C LEU A 101 2.90 -6.12 4.59
N LYS A 102 2.67 -6.86 3.50
CA LYS A 102 1.69 -7.96 3.45
C LYS A 102 1.96 -9.01 4.53
N ASN A 103 3.21 -9.47 4.63
CA ASN A 103 3.63 -10.46 5.62
C ASN A 103 3.45 -9.95 7.06
N GLU A 104 3.76 -8.68 7.29
CA GLU A 104 3.58 -8.04 8.59
C GLU A 104 2.11 -7.97 9.00
N VAL A 105 1.25 -7.47 8.10
CA VAL A 105 -0.20 -7.37 8.31
C VAL A 105 -0.83 -8.75 8.57
N GLN A 106 -0.46 -9.76 7.79
CA GLN A 106 -0.91 -11.13 8.01
C GLN A 106 -0.47 -11.69 9.36
N SER A 107 0.71 -11.30 9.85
CA SER A 107 1.20 -11.72 11.16
C SER A 107 0.43 -11.07 12.32
N LEU A 108 -0.04 -9.83 12.15
CA LEU A 108 -0.83 -9.08 13.14
C LEU A 108 -2.32 -9.46 13.16
N LEU A 109 -2.81 -10.09 12.08
CA LEU A 109 -4.16 -10.62 11.96
C LEU A 109 -4.34 -12.01 12.60
N LYS A 110 -3.25 -12.75 12.81
CA LYS A 110 -3.24 -14.01 13.58
C LYS A 110 -3.51 -13.76 15.06
#